data_AF-A0A4Z0W4T4-F1
#
_entry.id   AF-A0A4Z0W4T4-F1
#
_cell.length_a   1.000
_cell.length_b   1.000
_cell.length_c   1.000
_cell.angle_alpha   90.00
_cell.angle_beta   90.00
_cell.angle_gamma   90.00
#
_symmetry.space_group_name_H-M   'P 1'
#
loop_
_entity.id
_entity.type
_entity.pdbx_description
1 polymer ?
#
loop_
_entity_poly.entity_id
_entity_poly.type
_entity_poly.pdbx_seq_one_letter_code
_entity_poly.pdbx_strand_id
1 'polypeptide(L)'
;MELDKSSFSFDSYNIYSLNFDIDSLKQDNININVLLDDLSYQKIKNENNELVGSLDLTLNLEGETSENKKRFLSLKIIGYFSAKNFDENKFEDFCKLNGLMNLLSIARSFISSTTAQMGIPPLILPLLNINSSFEQKK
;
A
#
# COMPACT_ATOMS: atom_id res chain seq x y z
N MET A 1 31.59 -10.26 -12.88
CA MET A 1 31.17 -10.02 -11.49
C MET A 1 29.68 -10.28 -11.47
N GLU A 2 29.25 -11.49 -11.10
CA GLU A 2 27.83 -11.77 -10.90
C GLU A 2 27.37 -10.95 -9.70
N LEU A 3 26.38 -10.08 -9.90
CA LEU A 3 25.69 -9.40 -8.81
C LEU A 3 24.99 -10.50 -8.02
N ASP A 4 25.44 -10.71 -6.78
CA ASP A 4 24.78 -11.58 -5.84
C ASP A 4 23.34 -11.07 -5.70
N LYS A 5 22.38 -11.80 -6.28
CA LYS A 5 20.97 -11.39 -6.25
C LYS A 5 20.54 -11.41 -4.79
N SER A 6 20.05 -10.27 -4.30
CA SER A 6 19.42 -10.16 -2.97
C SER A 6 18.48 -11.34 -2.75
N SER A 7 18.57 -11.97 -1.57
CA SER A 7 17.75 -13.15 -1.25
C SER A 7 16.25 -12.85 -1.24
N PHE A 8 15.87 -11.57 -1.12
CA PHE A 8 14.52 -11.02 -1.26
C PHE A 8 14.54 -9.79 -2.17
N SER A 9 13.55 -9.67 -3.06
CA SER A 9 13.43 -8.57 -4.03
C SER A 9 11.99 -8.06 -4.09
N PHE A 10 11.85 -6.75 -4.21
CA PHE A 10 10.63 -6.09 -4.66
C PHE A 10 10.74 -5.89 -6.17
N ASP A 11 9.96 -6.63 -6.94
CA ASP A 11 10.15 -6.74 -8.38
C ASP A 11 9.42 -5.63 -9.13
N SER A 12 8.17 -5.35 -8.74
CA SER A 12 7.33 -4.34 -9.38
C SER A 12 6.09 -4.01 -8.54
N TYR A 13 5.34 -3.00 -8.96
CA TYR A 13 4.01 -2.70 -8.46
C TYR A 13 3.09 -2.21 -9.57
N ASN A 14 1.79 -2.35 -9.34
CA ASN A 14 0.74 -1.80 -10.19
C ASN A 14 -0.29 -1.07 -9.33
N ILE A 15 -0.73 0.09 -9.81
CA ILE A 15 -1.92 0.77 -9.28
C ILE A 15 -3.12 0.26 -10.07
N TYR A 16 -3.97 -0.51 -9.41
CA TYR A 16 -5.10 -1.20 -10.04
C TYR A 16 -6.35 -0.35 -10.14
N SER A 17 -6.60 0.48 -9.13
CA SER A 17 -7.72 1.40 -9.13
C SER A 17 -7.41 2.62 -8.29
N LEU A 18 -7.94 3.75 -8.73
CA LEU A 18 -7.90 5.01 -8.02
C LEU A 18 -9.25 5.70 -8.19
N ASN A 19 -9.86 6.07 -7.08
CA ASN A 19 -11.10 6.84 -7.07
C ASN A 19 -10.93 8.06 -6.16
N PHE A 20 -11.26 9.24 -6.70
CA PHE A 20 -11.25 10.51 -5.98
C PHE A 20 -12.64 11.14 -6.00
N ASP A 21 -13.11 11.57 -4.83
CA ASP A 21 -14.22 12.52 -4.71
C ASP A 21 -13.63 13.92 -4.53
N ILE A 22 -13.54 14.67 -5.64
CA ILE A 22 -12.89 15.97 -5.69
C ILE A 22 -13.64 17.02 -4.88
N ASP A 23 -14.97 16.95 -4.86
CA ASP A 23 -15.79 17.93 -4.15
C ASP A 23 -15.58 17.86 -2.65
N SER A 24 -15.35 16.64 -2.15
CA SER A 24 -15.01 16.39 -0.75
C SER A 24 -13.62 16.90 -0.39
N LEU A 25 -12.67 16.91 -1.33
CA LEU A 25 -11.28 17.37 -1.12
C LEU A 25 -11.10 18.89 -1.06
N LYS A 26 -12.07 19.67 -1.57
CA LYS A 26 -12.01 21.14 -1.58
C LYS A 26 -12.45 21.79 -0.26
N GLN A 27 -12.91 20.99 0.71
CA GLN A 27 -13.34 21.51 2.00
C GLN A 27 -12.14 21.82 2.88
N ASP A 28 -12.15 22.98 3.55
CA ASP A 28 -11.12 23.35 4.51
C ASP A 28 -11.25 22.49 5.79
N ASN A 29 -10.12 22.08 6.38
CA ASN A 29 -10.02 21.32 7.64
C ASN A 29 -10.60 19.89 7.65
N ILE A 30 -10.27 19.06 6.67
CA ILE A 30 -10.62 17.64 6.68
C ILE A 30 -9.65 16.88 7.61
N ASN A 31 -10.17 16.27 8.68
CA ASN A 31 -9.43 15.26 9.43
C ASN A 31 -9.35 13.99 8.58
N ILE A 32 -8.14 13.63 8.16
CA ILE A 32 -7.90 12.48 7.30
C ILE A 32 -7.68 11.25 8.19
N ASN A 33 -8.61 10.30 8.12
CA ASN A 33 -8.39 8.97 8.63
C ASN A 33 -7.91 8.04 7.52
N VAL A 34 -6.92 7.20 7.81
CA VAL A 34 -6.34 6.26 6.85
C VAL A 34 -6.73 4.85 7.25
N LEU A 35 -7.50 4.18 6.39
CA LEU A 35 -7.97 2.81 6.64
C LEU A 35 -7.24 1.83 5.70
N LEU A 36 -6.72 0.76 6.30
CA LEU A 36 -6.14 -0.39 5.61
C LEU A 36 -7.17 -1.52 5.63
N ASP A 37 -8.06 -1.55 4.63
CA ASP A 37 -9.22 -2.44 4.67
C ASP A 37 -8.85 -3.88 4.25
N ASP A 38 -8.12 -4.01 3.15
CA ASP A 38 -7.77 -5.31 2.56
C ASP A 38 -6.27 -5.42 2.37
N LEU A 39 -5.72 -6.46 3.00
CA LEU A 39 -4.32 -6.87 2.90
C LEU A 39 -4.36 -8.36 2.58
N SER A 40 -4.19 -8.69 1.30
CA SER A 40 -4.17 -10.08 0.87
C SER A 40 -2.78 -10.45 0.35
N TYR A 41 -2.34 -11.64 0.72
CA TYR A 41 -1.07 -12.20 0.29
C TYR A 41 -1.33 -13.47 -0.50
N GLN A 42 -0.76 -13.56 -1.70
CA GLN A 42 -0.77 -14.77 -2.50
C GLN A 42 0.65 -15.24 -2.71
N LYS A 43 0.88 -16.55 -2.56
CA LYS A 43 2.20 -17.18 -2.77
C LYS A 43 2.10 -18.20 -3.89
N ILE A 44 3.04 -18.12 -4.83
CA ILE A 44 3.26 -19.14 -5.86
C ILE A 44 4.73 -19.56 -5.76
N LYS A 45 4.97 -20.86 -5.68
CA LYS A 45 6.32 -21.42 -5.85
C LYS A 45 6.51 -21.70 -7.34
N ASN A 46 7.49 -21.06 -7.97
CA ASN A 46 7.73 -21.29 -9.39
C ASN A 46 8.55 -22.57 -9.62
N GLU A 47 8.64 -22.99 -10.88
CA GLU A 47 9.35 -24.22 -11.28
C GLU A 47 10.85 -24.22 -10.92
N ASN A 48 11.44 -23.05 -10.65
CA ASN A 48 12.85 -22.87 -10.30
C ASN A 48 13.10 -22.87 -8.78
N ASN A 49 12.12 -23.30 -7.97
CA ASN A 49 12.19 -23.27 -6.51
C ASN A 49 12.35 -21.84 -5.94
N GLU A 50 11.96 -20.82 -6.70
CA GLU A 50 11.87 -19.44 -6.24
C GLU A 50 10.49 -19.20 -5.64
N LEU A 51 10.46 -18.43 -4.57
CA LEU A 51 9.23 -17.97 -3.96
C LEU A 51 8.81 -16.68 -4.64
N VAL A 52 7.58 -16.63 -5.15
CA VAL A 52 6.98 -15.44 -5.71
C VAL A 52 5.73 -15.12 -4.91
N GLY A 53 5.53 -13.85 -4.58
CA GLY A 53 4.38 -13.40 -3.82
C GLY A 53 3.82 -12.09 -4.35
N SER A 54 2.52 -11.88 -4.12
CA SER A 54 1.89 -10.58 -4.29
C SER A 54 1.29 -10.09 -2.99
N LEU A 55 1.32 -8.77 -2.77
CA LEU A 55 0.65 -8.10 -1.67
C LEU A 55 -0.33 -7.09 -2.25
N ASP A 56 -1.62 -7.32 -2.00
CA ASP A 56 -2.68 -6.40 -2.36
C ASP A 56 -2.93 -5.47 -1.18
N LEU A 57 -2.91 -4.16 -1.43
CA LEU A 57 -3.25 -3.14 -0.45
C LEU A 57 -4.39 -2.26 -0.99
N THR A 58 -5.47 -2.18 -0.22
CA THR A 58 -6.51 -1.15 -0.40
C THR A 58 -6.39 -0.09 0.67
N LEU A 59 -6.13 1.15 0.25
CA LEU A 59 -6.04 2.33 1.09
C LEU A 59 -7.30 3.19 0.89
N ASN A 60 -8.02 3.46 1.97
CA ASN A 60 -9.15 4.39 1.97
C ASN A 60 -8.84 5.60 2.83
N LEU A 61 -9.15 6.79 2.30
CA LEU A 61 -9.11 8.03 3.07
C LEU A 61 -10.52 8.53 3.29
N GLU A 62 -10.80 8.79 4.56
CA GLU A 62 -12.08 9.29 5.01
C GLU A 62 -11.88 10.64 5.65
N GLY A 63 -12.77 11.57 5.29
CA GLY A 63 -12.85 12.91 5.83
C GLY A 63 -13.98 12.97 6.82
N GLU A 64 -13.71 13.48 8.02
CA GLU A 64 -14.75 13.77 9.01
C GLU A 64 -15.13 15.24 8.93
N THR A 65 -16.37 15.50 8.57
CA THR A 65 -17.03 16.81 8.76
C THR A 65 -17.87 16.76 10.03
N SER A 66 -18.33 17.91 10.53
CA SER A 66 -19.22 17.99 11.70
C SER A 66 -20.53 17.19 11.57
N GLU A 67 -20.93 16.85 10.34
CA GLU A 67 -22.21 16.19 10.07
C GLU A 67 -22.05 14.75 9.58
N ASN A 68 -20.96 14.40 8.88
CA ASN A 68 -20.77 13.05 8.31
C ASN A 68 -19.29 12.68 8.12
N LYS A 69 -19.00 11.37 8.23
CA LYS A 69 -17.77 10.74 7.71
C LYS A 69 -18.00 10.36 6.25
N LYS A 70 -17.10 10.79 5.36
CA LYS A 70 -17.19 10.50 3.93
C LYS A 70 -15.85 10.03 3.38
N ARG A 71 -15.86 8.88 2.71
CA ARG A 71 -14.71 8.40 1.94
C ARG A 71 -14.52 9.26 0.70
N PHE A 72 -13.34 9.85 0.56
CA PHE A 72 -13.02 10.72 -0.56
C PHE A 72 -11.88 10.20 -1.44
N LEU A 73 -11.15 9.17 -0.97
CA LEU A 73 -10.12 8.49 -1.75
C LEU A 73 -10.21 6.98 -1.52
N SER A 74 -10.13 6.22 -2.60
CA SER A 74 -9.85 4.78 -2.56
C SER A 74 -8.77 4.43 -3.56
N LEU A 75 -7.69 3.80 -3.09
CA LEU A 75 -6.56 3.38 -3.91
C LEU A 75 -6.33 1.88 -3.69
N LYS A 76 -6.30 1.11 -4.79
CA LYS A 76 -5.82 -0.27 -4.77
C LYS A 76 -4.45 -0.35 -5.45
N ILE A 77 -3.45 -0.82 -4.71
CA ILE A 77 -2.10 -1.04 -5.19
C ILE A 77 -1.69 -2.49 -4.91
N ILE A 78 -1.01 -3.13 -5.87
CA ILE A 78 -0.49 -4.48 -5.72
C ILE A 78 1.02 -4.45 -5.93
N GLY A 79 1.77 -5.04 -5.00
CA GLY A 79 3.22 -5.24 -5.10
C GLY A 79 3.57 -6.69 -5.38
N TYR A 80 4.63 -6.91 -6.14
CA TYR A 80 5.15 -8.24 -6.47
C TYR A 80 6.56 -8.41 -5.91
N PHE A 81 6.82 -9.58 -5.34
CA PHE A 81 8.04 -9.90 -4.62
C PHE A 81 8.55 -11.27 -5.03
N SER A 82 9.87 -11.42 -5.02
CA SER A 82 10.52 -12.69 -5.28
C SER A 82 11.65 -12.96 -4.27
N ALA A 83 11.92 -14.23 -4.01
CA ALA A 83 13.00 -14.64 -3.12
C ALA A 83 13.62 -15.97 -3.57
N LYS A 84 14.94 -16.09 -3.38
CA LYS A 84 15.70 -17.33 -3.59
C LYS A 84 16.36 -17.77 -2.29
N ASN A 85 16.43 -19.09 -2.07
CA ASN A 85 17.03 -19.69 -0.87
C ASN A 85 16.47 -19.10 0.44
N PHE A 86 15.18 -18.79 0.44
CA PHE A 86 14.49 -18.13 1.56
C PHE A 86 13.49 -19.09 2.19
N ASP A 87 13.39 -19.05 3.52
CA ASP A 87 12.38 -19.82 4.25
C ASP A 87 10.97 -19.28 3.94
N GLU A 88 10.01 -20.17 3.72
CA GLU A 88 8.68 -19.77 3.25
C GLU A 88 7.92 -18.91 4.26
N ASN A 89 8.04 -19.20 5.57
CA ASN A 89 7.38 -18.42 6.61
C ASN A 89 8.04 -17.05 6.74
N LYS A 90 9.37 -16.99 6.70
CA LYS A 90 10.10 -15.72 6.67
C LYS A 90 9.74 -14.90 5.43
N PHE A 91 9.55 -15.54 4.26
CA PHE A 91 9.21 -14.83 3.03
C PHE A 91 7.86 -14.11 3.17
N GLU A 92 6.87 -14.79 3.73
CA GLU A 92 5.56 -14.21 3.99
C GLU A 92 5.63 -13.03 4.98
N ASP A 93 6.37 -13.17 6.09
CA ASP A 93 6.57 -12.09 7.05
C ASP A 93 7.27 -10.87 6.41
N PHE A 94 8.26 -11.12 5.55
CA PHE A 94 8.96 -10.07 4.82
C PHE A 94 8.04 -9.36 3.81
N CYS A 95 7.22 -10.11 3.07
CA CYS A 95 6.23 -9.53 2.16
C CYS A 95 5.23 -8.68 2.94
N LYS A 96 4.70 -9.18 4.06
CA LYS A 96 3.70 -8.45 4.85
C LYS A 96 4.25 -7.17 5.47
N LEU A 97 5.45 -7.19 6.06
CA LEU A 97 6.00 -6.00 6.72
C LEU A 97 6.71 -5.08 5.73
N ASN A 98 7.75 -5.57 5.07
CA ASN A 98 8.57 -4.75 4.16
C ASN A 98 7.80 -4.41 2.89
N GLY A 99 7.03 -5.36 2.37
CA GLY A 99 6.18 -5.10 1.20
C GLY A 99 5.12 -4.04 1.48
N LEU A 100 4.45 -4.11 2.64
CA LEU A 100 3.47 -3.09 3.02
C LEU A 100 4.12 -1.70 3.19
N MET A 101 5.30 -1.61 3.82
CA MET A 101 6.05 -0.34 3.92
C MET A 101 6.39 0.26 2.55
N ASN A 102 6.81 -0.58 1.61
CA ASN A 102 7.09 -0.13 0.23
C ASN A 102 5.81 0.37 -0.45
N LEU A 103 4.71 -0.40 -0.38
CA LEU A 103 3.44 -0.01 -0.98
C LEU A 103 2.87 1.28 -0.38
N LEU A 104 2.97 1.46 0.94
CA LEU A 104 2.54 2.70 1.60
C LEU A 104 3.37 3.92 1.17
N SER A 105 4.68 3.73 0.99
CA SER A 105 5.57 4.80 0.52
C SER A 105 5.24 5.21 -0.91
N ILE A 106 4.99 4.22 -1.78
CA ILE A 106 4.58 4.45 -3.17
C ILE A 106 3.20 5.12 -3.20
N ALA A 107 2.23 4.61 -2.45
CA ALA A 107 0.89 5.17 -2.35
C ALA A 107 0.91 6.64 -1.90
N ARG A 108 1.72 6.98 -0.89
CA ARG A 108 1.91 8.36 -0.43
C ARG A 108 2.42 9.26 -1.54
N SER A 109 3.49 8.85 -2.23
CA SER A 109 4.06 9.65 -3.32
C SER A 109 3.07 9.83 -4.47
N PHE A 110 2.39 8.75 -4.84
CA PHE A 110 1.41 8.75 -5.91
C PHE A 110 0.22 9.66 -5.61
N ILE A 111 -0.36 9.58 -4.42
CA ILE A 111 -1.50 10.41 -4.00
C ILE A 111 -1.12 11.90 -3.98
N SER A 112 0.05 12.22 -3.41
CA SER A 112 0.55 13.60 -3.37
C SER A 112 0.77 14.18 -4.77
N SER A 113 1.40 13.41 -5.67
CA SER A 113 1.65 13.83 -7.05
C SER A 113 0.35 13.96 -7.85
N THR A 114 -0.56 12.99 -7.72
CA THR A 114 -1.81 12.97 -8.48
C THR A 114 -2.72 14.12 -8.07
N THR A 115 -2.86 14.38 -6.77
CA THR A 115 -3.67 15.52 -6.28
C THR A 115 -3.11 16.86 -6.76
N ALA A 116 -1.79 17.03 -6.74
CA ALA A 116 -1.13 18.20 -7.31
C ALA A 116 -1.43 18.39 -8.81
N GLN A 117 -1.38 17.30 -9.58
CA GLN A 117 -1.71 17.31 -11.02
C GLN A 117 -3.19 17.60 -11.31
N MET A 118 -4.09 17.32 -10.35
CA MET A 118 -5.51 17.64 -10.43
C MET A 118 -5.82 19.11 -10.05
N GLY A 119 -4.80 19.91 -9.71
CA GLY A 119 -4.98 21.28 -9.25
C GLY A 119 -5.51 21.38 -7.81
N ILE A 120 -5.43 20.29 -7.04
CA ILE A 120 -5.77 20.23 -5.62
C ILE A 120 -4.47 20.38 -4.83
N PRO A 121 -4.45 21.07 -3.67
CA PRO A 121 -3.29 21.07 -2.79
C PRO A 121 -2.79 19.63 -2.55
N PRO A 122 -1.47 19.37 -2.63
CA PRO A 122 -0.94 18.02 -2.53
C PRO A 122 -1.37 17.34 -1.22
N LEU A 123 -2.08 16.23 -1.33
CA LEU A 123 -2.53 15.46 -0.19
C LEU A 123 -1.37 14.62 0.37
N ILE A 124 -0.93 14.93 1.58
CA ILE A 124 0.18 14.23 2.23
C ILE A 124 -0.37 13.19 3.20
N LEU A 125 -0.17 11.90 2.89
CA LEU A 125 -0.52 10.83 3.83
C LEU A 125 0.36 10.89 5.08
N PRO A 126 -0.21 10.82 6.30
CA PRO A 126 0.55 10.75 7.53
C PRO A 126 1.37 9.44 7.60
N LEU A 127 2.33 9.40 8.52
CA LEU A 127 3.03 8.15 8.86
C LEU A 127 2.05 7.21 9.58
N LEU A 128 1.88 6.01 9.02
CA LEU A 128 1.06 4.97 9.62
C LEU A 128 1.94 4.11 10.52
N ASN A 129 1.46 3.83 11.72
CA ASN A 129 2.07 2.81 12.56
C ASN A 129 1.55 1.43 12.14
N ILE A 130 2.37 0.71 11.38
CA ILE A 130 1.99 -0.58 10.79
C ILE A 130 1.93 -1.69 11.84
N ASN A 131 2.73 -1.60 12.92
CA ASN A 131 2.78 -2.61 13.97
C ASN A 131 1.41 -2.79 14.66
N SER A 132 0.67 -1.70 14.84
CA SER A 132 -0.67 -1.71 15.45
C SER A 132 -1.79 -2.22 14.51
N SER A 133 -1.56 -2.26 13.20
CA SER A 133 -2.58 -2.67 12.22
C SER A 133 -2.64 -4.18 12.00
N PHE A 134 -1.54 -4.90 12.28
CA PHE A 134 -1.52 -6.37 12.23
C PHE A 134 -2.16 -7.01 13.47
N GLU A 135 -2.23 -6.31 14.60
CA GLU A 135 -2.84 -6.83 15.84
C GLU A 135 -4.38 -6.86 15.80
N GLN A 136 -5.01 -6.01 14.99
CA GLN A 136 -6.48 -5.88 14.95
C GLN A 136 -7.20 -6.95 14.12
N LYS A 137 -6.47 -7.89 13.49
CA LYS A 137 -7.05 -9.01 12.72
C LYS A 137 -6.78 -10.40 13.33
N LYS A 138 -6.37 -10.48 14.61
CA LYS A 138 -6.31 -11.73 15.38
C LYS A 138 -7.52 -11.88 16.27
#